data_AF-A0A1V5K3L0-F1
#
_entry.id   AF-A0A1V5K3L0-F1
#
_cell.length_a   1.000
_cell.length_b   1.000
_cell.length_c   1.000
_cell.angle_alpha   90.00
_cell.angle_beta   90.00
_cell.angle_gamma   90.00
#
_symmetry.space_group_name_H-M   'P 1'
#
loop_
_entity.id
_entity.type
_entity.pdbx_description
1 polymer ?
#
loop_
_entity_poly.entity_id
_entity_poly.type
_entity_poly.pdbx_seq_one_letter_code
_entity_poly.pdbx_strand_id
1 'polypeptide(L)'
;MCSRVEAERLVSFTNTADPLFMVGAVAVGMFRMPSLGPILAASHYVSAIIIGLGLKYYAYRSRETRLPEAGRPHEPILSKAAHELYTARHQDGRSLGQVFGDAVRDSVSTLLLIGGCIMLFSVVVKVLDVAGITRLASALTQWIMSPLGMHEAVTPSLMNGVFEITMGSEIASKAAAPLTQRAVAASAIIAWSGLSVFAQVAAMLHGTDVSMKPYLFARMAHAGLAGLVTKGLLLMFPSVLSAAAVVEGVFPHQPGFLWSVARSTASVAMTMGILGIAAAVRVVLRPASARPTRTQP
;
A
#
# COMPACT_ATOMS: atom_id res chain seq x y z
N MET A 1 -5.88 -22.46 -8.05
CA MET A 1 -4.71 -21.59 -8.29
C MET A 1 -5.07 -20.55 -9.34
N CYS A 2 -4.52 -19.34 -9.23
CA CYS A 2 -4.71 -18.28 -10.23
C CYS A 2 -3.74 -18.45 -11.40
N SER A 3 -4.06 -17.87 -12.55
CA SER A 3 -3.15 -17.79 -13.69
C SER A 3 -2.01 -16.80 -13.42
N ARG A 4 -0.90 -16.94 -14.15
CA ARG A 4 0.22 -15.99 -14.11
C ARG A 4 -0.23 -14.55 -14.30
N VAL A 5 -1.07 -14.29 -15.31
CA VAL A 5 -1.59 -12.93 -15.59
C VAL A 5 -2.45 -12.40 -14.44
N GLU A 6 -3.27 -13.24 -13.81
CA GLU A 6 -4.03 -12.84 -12.62
C GLU A 6 -3.09 -12.52 -11.44
N ALA A 7 -2.06 -13.33 -11.21
CA ALA A 7 -1.05 -13.08 -10.18
C ALA A 7 -0.29 -11.77 -10.44
N GLU A 8 0.13 -11.50 -11.69
CA GLU A 8 0.79 -10.25 -12.09
C GLU A 8 -0.10 -9.02 -11.81
N ARG A 9 -1.40 -9.10 -12.14
CA ARG A 9 -2.37 -8.03 -11.86
C ARG A 9 -2.60 -7.85 -10.36
N LEU A 10 -2.72 -8.96 -9.61
CA LEU A 10 -2.91 -8.94 -8.16
C LEU A 10 -1.73 -8.25 -7.47
N VAL A 11 -0.51 -8.72 -7.69
CA VAL A 11 0.69 -8.13 -7.07
C VAL A 11 0.84 -6.65 -7.42
N SER A 12 0.54 -6.27 -8.67
CA SER A 12 0.58 -4.87 -9.11
C SER A 12 -0.42 -3.98 -8.36
N PHE A 13 -1.61 -4.49 -8.06
CA PHE A 13 -2.69 -3.75 -7.42
C PHE A 13 -2.65 -3.78 -5.89
N THR A 14 -2.29 -4.91 -5.27
CA THR A 14 -2.47 -5.12 -3.82
C THR A 14 -1.28 -4.66 -2.97
N ASN A 15 -0.16 -4.30 -3.58
CA ASN A 15 1.03 -3.83 -2.86
C ASN A 15 1.00 -2.30 -2.68
N THR A 16 0.03 -1.72 -2.00
CA THR A 16 -0.02 -0.24 -1.81
C THR A 16 0.61 0.18 -0.49
N ALA A 17 1.03 1.44 -0.38
CA ALA A 17 1.54 1.96 0.89
C ALA A 17 0.42 2.01 1.95
N ASP A 18 0.77 1.75 3.20
CA ASP A 18 -0.20 1.70 4.29
C ASP A 18 -0.72 3.09 4.68
N PRO A 19 -2.00 3.24 5.06
CA PRO A 19 -2.53 4.52 5.55
C PRO A 19 -1.79 5.01 6.79
N LEU A 20 -1.33 4.08 7.64
CA LEU A 20 -0.57 4.41 8.84
C LEU A 20 0.76 5.08 8.51
N PHE A 21 1.43 4.62 7.44
CA PHE A 21 2.65 5.26 6.96
C PHE A 21 2.35 6.67 6.42
N MET A 22 1.34 6.80 5.55
CA MET A 22 1.01 8.10 4.93
C MET A 22 0.53 9.15 5.92
N VAL A 23 -0.41 8.78 6.81
CA VAL A 23 -1.01 9.72 7.77
C VAL A 23 -0.11 9.87 9.00
N GLY A 24 0.31 8.76 9.58
CA GLY A 24 1.09 8.77 10.83
C GLY A 24 2.53 9.17 10.61
N ALA A 25 3.29 8.39 9.85
CA ALA A 25 4.71 8.65 9.67
C ALA A 25 4.95 9.92 8.83
N VAL A 26 4.38 10.01 7.63
CA VAL A 26 4.69 11.10 6.69
C VAL A 26 4.00 12.41 7.08
N ALA A 27 2.67 12.44 7.16
CA ALA A 27 1.97 13.70 7.41
C ALA A 27 2.17 14.23 8.84
N VAL A 28 1.93 13.41 9.86
CA VAL A 28 2.07 13.83 11.26
C VAL A 28 3.53 13.83 11.72
N GLY A 29 4.31 12.79 11.42
CA GLY A 29 5.70 12.66 11.89
C GLY A 29 6.69 13.56 11.15
N MET A 30 6.77 13.42 9.82
CA MET A 30 7.79 14.08 8.99
C MET A 30 7.39 15.53 8.66
N PHE A 31 6.22 15.72 8.05
CA PHE A 31 5.73 17.05 7.67
C PHE A 31 5.24 17.87 8.86
N ARG A 32 4.94 17.23 10.00
CA ARG A 32 4.30 17.86 11.17
C ARG A 32 3.01 18.60 10.81
N MET A 33 2.27 18.05 9.85
CA MET A 33 1.03 18.62 9.34
C MET A 33 -0.04 17.52 9.21
N PRO A 34 -0.82 17.27 10.28
CA PRO A 34 -1.87 16.25 10.27
C PRO A 34 -2.90 16.45 9.15
N SER A 35 -3.17 17.71 8.78
CA SER A 35 -4.09 18.08 7.69
C SER A 35 -3.67 17.56 6.31
N LEU A 36 -2.38 17.23 6.12
CA LEU A 36 -1.86 16.68 4.88
C LEU A 36 -2.16 15.18 4.73
N GLY A 37 -2.40 14.47 5.83
CA GLY A 37 -2.62 13.02 5.85
C GLY A 37 -3.77 12.55 4.94
N PRO A 38 -4.98 13.11 5.06
CA PRO A 38 -6.10 12.79 4.18
C PRO A 38 -5.81 13.06 2.71
N ILE A 39 -5.06 14.12 2.38
CA ILE A 39 -4.70 14.47 1.01
C ILE A 39 -3.78 13.40 0.41
N LEU A 40 -2.72 13.02 1.13
CA LEU A 40 -1.79 11.98 0.66
C LEU A 40 -2.48 10.62 0.52
N ALA A 41 -3.27 10.21 1.51
CA ALA A 41 -4.00 8.95 1.49
C ALA A 41 -5.03 8.90 0.35
N ALA A 42 -5.85 9.95 0.19
CA ALA A 42 -6.83 10.03 -0.89
C ALA A 42 -6.14 10.00 -2.26
N SER A 43 -5.06 10.76 -2.43
CA SER A 43 -4.28 10.77 -3.68
C SER A 43 -3.75 9.38 -4.02
N HIS A 44 -3.17 8.69 -3.04
CA HIS A 44 -2.60 7.38 -3.23
C HIS A 44 -3.68 6.36 -3.61
N TYR A 45 -4.78 6.26 -2.87
CA TYR A 45 -5.80 5.24 -3.11
C TYR A 45 -6.67 5.52 -4.34
N VAL A 46 -7.03 6.77 -4.62
CA VAL A 46 -7.73 7.13 -5.87
C VAL A 46 -6.87 6.73 -7.07
N SER A 47 -5.58 7.05 -7.02
CA SER A 47 -4.65 6.67 -8.09
C SER A 47 -4.47 5.16 -8.19
N ALA A 48 -4.35 4.45 -7.06
CA ALA A 48 -4.24 2.99 -7.04
C ALA A 48 -5.47 2.32 -7.67
N ILE A 49 -6.68 2.82 -7.37
CA ILE A 49 -7.93 2.32 -7.95
C ILE A 49 -7.95 2.55 -9.46
N ILE A 50 -7.58 3.76 -9.93
CA ILE A 50 -7.52 4.07 -11.37
C ILE A 50 -6.55 3.12 -12.08
N ILE A 51 -5.35 2.92 -11.52
CA ILE A 51 -4.36 1.97 -12.08
C ILE A 51 -4.90 0.53 -12.05
N GLY A 52 -5.54 0.11 -10.95
CA GLY A 52 -6.17 -1.21 -10.82
C GLY A 52 -7.26 -1.47 -11.87
N LEU A 53 -8.11 -0.47 -12.15
CA LEU A 53 -9.09 -0.52 -13.23
C LEU A 53 -8.42 -0.58 -14.60
N GLY A 54 -7.28 0.11 -14.78
CA GLY A 54 -6.45 0.02 -15.99
C GLY A 54 -5.84 -1.36 -16.21
N LEU A 55 -5.40 -2.02 -15.13
CA LEU A 55 -4.81 -3.37 -15.18
C LEU A 55 -5.79 -4.44 -15.69
N LYS A 56 -7.10 -4.19 -15.65
CA LYS A 56 -8.12 -5.03 -16.33
C LYS A 56 -7.79 -5.26 -17.79
N TYR A 57 -7.22 -4.25 -18.47
CA TYR A 57 -6.90 -4.30 -19.89
C TYR A 57 -5.53 -4.92 -20.19
N TYR A 58 -4.63 -5.01 -19.20
CA TYR A 58 -3.33 -5.65 -19.35
C TYR A 58 -3.50 -7.14 -19.66
N ALA A 59 -2.98 -7.62 -20.79
CA ALA A 59 -3.12 -9.01 -21.25
C ALA A 59 -4.57 -9.52 -21.36
N TYR A 60 -5.56 -8.62 -21.54
CA TYR A 60 -6.99 -8.96 -21.63
C TYR A 60 -7.35 -9.95 -22.76
N ARG A 61 -6.51 -10.06 -23.79
CA ARG A 61 -6.69 -10.99 -24.92
C ARG A 61 -5.82 -12.24 -24.85
N SER A 62 -5.06 -12.46 -23.77
CA SER A 62 -4.21 -13.65 -23.62
C SER A 62 -5.06 -14.92 -23.58
N ARG A 63 -4.56 -16.03 -24.13
CA ARG A 63 -5.24 -17.33 -24.00
C ARG A 63 -5.44 -17.75 -22.54
N GLU A 64 -4.52 -17.33 -21.65
CA GLU A 64 -4.57 -17.59 -20.21
C GLU A 64 -5.76 -16.92 -19.49
N THR A 65 -6.26 -15.80 -20.00
CA THR A 65 -7.47 -15.13 -19.45
C THR A 65 -8.77 -15.65 -20.07
N ARG A 66 -8.69 -16.52 -21.09
CA ARG A 66 -9.84 -17.24 -21.67
C ARG A 66 -9.93 -18.63 -21.05
N LEU A 67 -10.28 -18.72 -19.77
CA LEU A 67 -10.85 -19.97 -19.27
C LEU A 67 -12.33 -20.02 -19.72
N PRO A 68 -12.78 -21.12 -20.35
CA PRO A 68 -14.17 -21.27 -20.75
C PRO A 68 -15.01 -21.55 -19.50
N GLU A 69 -15.74 -20.55 -18.98
CA GLU A 69 -16.89 -20.80 -18.08
C GLU A 69 -18.16 -21.13 -18.89
N ALA A 70 -18.03 -22.02 -19.87
CA ALA A 70 -19.21 -22.59 -20.52
C ALA A 70 -19.77 -23.71 -19.60
N GLY A 71 -20.81 -23.40 -18.84
CA GLY A 71 -21.67 -24.42 -18.20
C GLY A 71 -21.61 -24.56 -16.68
N ARG A 72 -20.99 -23.62 -15.93
CA ARG A 72 -21.08 -23.63 -14.46
C ARG A 72 -22.29 -22.82 -13.98
N PRO A 73 -23.05 -23.31 -12.98
CA PRO A 73 -24.18 -22.56 -12.42
C PRO A 73 -23.72 -21.21 -11.86
N HIS A 74 -24.58 -20.21 -12.02
CA HIS A 74 -24.35 -18.81 -11.65
C HIS A 74 -24.40 -18.66 -10.11
N GLU A 75 -23.36 -19.11 -9.41
CA GLU A 75 -23.20 -18.81 -7.99
C GLU A 75 -22.63 -17.40 -7.79
N PRO A 76 -23.12 -16.64 -6.80
CA PRO A 76 -22.52 -15.35 -6.46
C PRO A 76 -21.06 -15.55 -6.00
N ILE A 77 -20.14 -14.78 -6.60
CA ILE A 77 -18.67 -14.89 -6.39
C ILE A 77 -18.28 -14.89 -4.91
N LEU A 78 -18.96 -14.08 -4.09
CA LEU A 78 -18.70 -14.02 -2.64
C LEU A 78 -19.10 -15.30 -1.92
N SER A 79 -20.18 -15.97 -2.34
CA SER A 79 -20.59 -17.26 -1.76
C SER A 79 -19.58 -18.34 -2.13
N LYS A 80 -19.15 -18.38 -3.39
CA LYS A 80 -18.12 -19.30 -3.87
C LYS A 80 -16.80 -19.09 -3.12
N ALA A 81 -16.34 -17.83 -2.99
CA ALA A 81 -15.12 -17.51 -2.24
C ALA A 81 -15.21 -17.90 -0.76
N ALA A 82 -16.37 -17.68 -0.12
CA ALA A 82 -16.59 -18.09 1.26
C ALA A 82 -16.61 -19.61 1.43
N HIS A 83 -17.21 -20.33 0.48
CA HIS A 83 -17.23 -21.80 0.48
C HIS A 83 -15.82 -22.36 0.29
N GLU A 84 -15.07 -21.86 -0.70
CA GLU A 84 -13.67 -22.26 -0.93
C GLU A 84 -12.77 -21.96 0.27
N LEU A 85 -12.93 -20.80 0.92
CA LEU A 85 -12.20 -20.45 2.15
C LEU A 85 -12.49 -21.44 3.29
N TYR A 86 -13.76 -21.82 3.47
CA TYR A 86 -14.16 -22.79 4.49
C TYR A 86 -13.61 -24.19 4.20
N THR A 87 -13.74 -24.65 2.95
CA THR A 87 -13.23 -25.94 2.50
C THR A 87 -11.70 -26.02 2.64
N ALA A 88 -10.98 -24.98 2.23
CA ALA A 88 -9.53 -24.88 2.38
C ALA A 88 -9.12 -24.88 3.87
N ARG A 89 -9.85 -24.16 4.73
CA ARG A 89 -9.58 -24.16 6.18
C ARG A 89 -9.77 -25.53 6.82
N HIS A 90 -10.76 -26.30 6.35
CA HIS A 90 -10.99 -27.68 6.79
C HIS A 90 -9.91 -28.64 6.30
N GLN A 91 -9.40 -28.44 5.07
CA GLN A 91 -8.34 -29.26 4.48
C GLN A 91 -6.95 -28.98 5.07
N ASP A 92 -6.67 -27.75 5.51
CA ASP A 92 -5.38 -27.36 6.12
C ASP A 92 -5.04 -28.22 7.36
N GLY A 93 -6.04 -28.61 8.15
CA GLY A 93 -5.86 -29.55 9.28
C GLY A 93 -5.07 -29.00 10.48
N ARG A 94 -4.34 -27.88 10.34
CA ARG A 94 -3.61 -27.21 11.41
C ARG A 94 -4.53 -26.70 12.53
N SER A 95 -4.06 -26.86 13.77
CA SER A 95 -4.74 -26.36 14.97
C SER A 95 -4.70 -24.83 15.03
N LEU A 96 -5.62 -24.21 15.78
CA LEU A 96 -5.62 -22.75 15.95
C LEU A 96 -4.30 -22.22 16.53
N GLY A 97 -3.71 -22.95 17.48
CA GLY A 97 -2.42 -22.59 18.09
C GLY A 97 -1.26 -22.65 17.10
N GLN A 98 -1.26 -23.63 16.19
CA GLN A 98 -0.26 -23.72 15.12
C GLN A 98 -0.40 -22.57 14.13
N VAL A 99 -1.60 -22.32 13.63
CA VAL A 99 -1.86 -21.20 12.70
C VAL A 99 -1.48 -19.86 13.33
N PHE A 100 -1.77 -19.65 14.62
CA PHE A 100 -1.36 -18.46 15.34
C PHE A 100 0.17 -18.35 15.47
N GLY A 101 0.84 -19.43 15.88
CA GLY A 101 2.30 -19.47 16.01
C GLY A 101 3.03 -19.21 14.68
N ASP A 102 2.55 -19.84 13.60
CA ASP A 102 3.06 -19.65 12.23
C ASP A 102 2.88 -18.19 11.82
N ALA A 103 1.69 -17.61 12.00
CA ALA A 103 1.42 -16.23 11.65
C ALA A 103 2.32 -15.23 12.41
N VAL A 104 2.58 -15.46 13.70
CA VAL A 104 3.50 -14.63 14.49
C VAL A 104 4.93 -14.74 13.96
N ARG A 105 5.41 -15.97 13.72
CA ARG A 105 6.76 -16.20 13.20
C ARG A 105 6.95 -15.55 11.83
N ASP A 106 6.01 -15.76 10.91
CA ASP A 106 6.05 -15.20 9.56
C ASP A 106 6.00 -13.67 9.59
N SER A 107 5.19 -13.08 10.49
CA SER A 107 5.13 -11.64 10.68
C SER A 107 6.47 -11.07 11.17
N VAL A 108 7.09 -11.70 12.18
CA VAL A 108 8.41 -11.28 12.69
C VAL A 108 9.49 -11.39 11.62
N SER A 109 9.53 -12.50 10.89
CA SER A 109 10.47 -12.69 9.77
C SER A 109 10.27 -11.64 8.68
N THR A 110 9.01 -11.32 8.34
CA THR A 110 8.68 -10.29 7.35
C THR A 110 9.11 -8.89 7.83
N LEU A 111 8.87 -8.55 9.09
CA LEU A 111 9.31 -7.28 9.68
C LEU A 111 10.85 -7.13 9.65
N LEU A 112 11.58 -8.20 10.00
CA LEU A 112 13.04 -8.22 9.94
C LEU A 112 13.55 -8.07 8.50
N LEU A 113 12.90 -8.71 7.53
CA LEU A 113 13.23 -8.55 6.12
C LEU A 113 13.03 -7.11 5.65
N ILE A 114 11.87 -6.51 5.95
CA ILE A 114 11.56 -5.12 5.58
C ILE A 114 12.58 -4.16 6.22
N GLY A 115 12.83 -4.29 7.53
CA GLY A 115 13.81 -3.48 8.24
C GLY A 115 15.23 -3.65 7.69
N GLY A 116 15.63 -4.88 7.38
CA GLY A 116 16.89 -5.19 6.73
C GLY A 116 17.03 -4.50 5.36
N CYS A 117 16.00 -4.55 4.52
CA CYS A 117 15.98 -3.86 3.24
C CYS A 117 16.08 -2.33 3.41
N ILE A 118 15.34 -1.73 4.35
CA ILE A 118 15.42 -0.28 4.62
C ILE A 118 16.84 0.12 5.04
N MET A 119 17.46 -0.62 5.96
CA MET A 119 18.83 -0.36 6.42
C MET A 119 19.84 -0.50 5.28
N LEU A 120 19.75 -1.57 4.49
CA LEU A 120 20.64 -1.80 3.35
C LEU A 120 20.55 -0.66 2.34
N PHE A 121 19.34 -0.30 1.90
CA PHE A 121 19.16 0.79 0.93
C PHE A 121 19.58 2.14 1.50
N SER A 122 19.40 2.38 2.80
CA SER A 122 19.91 3.59 3.46
C SER A 122 21.43 3.69 3.39
N VAL A 123 22.13 2.58 3.65
CA VAL A 123 23.60 2.51 3.53
C VAL A 123 24.03 2.69 2.07
N VAL A 124 23.38 2.02 1.13
CA VAL A 124 23.68 2.13 -0.31
C VAL A 124 23.54 3.58 -0.78
N VAL A 125 22.42 4.23 -0.46
CA VAL A 125 22.19 5.64 -0.78
C VAL A 125 23.28 6.53 -0.18
N LYS A 126 23.68 6.28 1.07
CA LYS A 126 24.74 7.06 1.70
C LYS A 126 26.12 6.84 1.05
N VAL A 127 26.43 5.62 0.63
CA VAL A 127 27.66 5.32 -0.11
C VAL A 127 27.66 6.02 -1.47
N LEU A 128 26.54 5.99 -2.20
CA LEU A 128 26.39 6.70 -3.48
C LEU A 128 26.56 8.21 -3.31
N ASP A 129 26.09 8.75 -2.19
CA ASP A 129 26.24 10.17 -1.84
C ASP A 129 27.70 10.56 -1.60
N VAL A 130 28.41 9.80 -0.76
CA VAL A 130 29.83 10.00 -0.49
C VAL A 130 30.69 9.80 -1.75
N ALA A 131 30.31 8.86 -2.62
CA ALA A 131 30.96 8.62 -3.91
C ALA A 131 30.68 9.69 -4.97
N GLY A 132 29.78 10.66 -4.70
CA GLY A 132 29.43 11.75 -5.61
C GLY A 132 28.49 11.36 -6.77
N ILE A 133 28.01 10.11 -6.82
CA ILE A 133 27.09 9.61 -7.85
C ILE A 133 25.73 10.32 -7.74
N THR A 134 25.33 10.70 -6.53
CA THR A 134 24.09 11.45 -6.27
C THR A 134 24.05 12.79 -6.99
N ARG A 135 25.20 13.44 -7.27
CA ARG A 135 25.24 14.71 -8.01
C ARG A 135 24.81 14.52 -9.47
N LEU A 136 25.31 13.48 -10.13
CA LEU A 136 24.91 13.16 -11.50
C LEU A 136 23.43 12.75 -11.57
N ALA A 137 23.00 11.89 -10.65
CA ALA A 137 21.59 11.49 -10.55
C ALA A 137 20.66 12.68 -10.27
N SER A 138 21.10 13.62 -9.41
CA SER A 138 20.34 14.85 -9.12
C SER A 138 20.27 15.76 -10.33
N ALA A 139 21.34 15.91 -11.11
CA ALA A 139 21.32 16.70 -12.34
C ALA A 139 20.33 16.12 -13.37
N LEU A 140 20.33 14.80 -13.56
CA LEU A 140 19.35 14.12 -14.43
C LEU A 140 17.93 14.31 -13.91
N THR A 141 17.71 14.14 -12.60
CA THR A 141 16.39 14.32 -11.97
C THR A 141 15.92 15.75 -12.13
N GLN A 142 16.78 16.74 -11.89
CA GLN A 142 16.48 18.16 -12.09
C GLN A 142 16.14 18.46 -13.54
N TRP A 143 16.88 17.89 -14.49
CA TRP A 143 16.61 18.07 -15.92
C TRP A 143 15.21 17.56 -16.31
N ILE A 144 14.81 16.39 -15.80
CA ILE A 144 13.45 15.84 -16.03
C ILE A 144 12.37 16.67 -15.32
N MET A 145 12.67 17.20 -14.13
CA MET A 145 11.70 17.91 -13.28
C MET A 145 11.57 19.41 -13.61
N SER A 146 12.60 20.03 -14.20
CA SER A 146 12.59 21.47 -14.53
C SER A 146 11.47 21.90 -15.49
N PRO A 147 11.08 21.13 -16.53
CA PRO A 147 9.95 21.48 -17.38
C PRO A 147 8.61 21.42 -16.65
N LEU A 148 8.55 20.70 -15.52
CA LEU A 148 7.36 20.62 -14.67
C LEU A 148 7.25 21.79 -13.67
N GLY A 149 8.22 22.71 -13.66
CA GLY A 149 8.25 23.86 -12.74
C GLY A 149 8.55 23.48 -11.29
N MET A 150 9.17 22.32 -11.07
CA MET A 150 9.54 21.84 -9.74
C MET A 150 10.77 22.57 -9.22
N HIS A 151 10.73 22.98 -7.95
CA HIS A 151 11.79 23.66 -7.25
C HIS A 151 12.95 22.69 -7.00
N GLU A 152 14.17 23.17 -7.24
CA GLU A 152 15.39 22.37 -7.13
C GLU A 152 15.58 21.69 -5.77
N ALA A 153 15.11 22.30 -4.69
CA ALA A 153 15.19 21.76 -3.34
C ALA A 153 14.42 20.44 -3.16
N VAL A 154 13.51 20.09 -4.06
CA VAL A 154 12.74 18.82 -4.03
C VAL A 154 13.49 17.69 -4.74
N THR A 155 14.45 18.01 -5.59
CA THR A 155 15.19 17.02 -6.40
C THR A 155 15.90 15.96 -5.56
N PRO A 156 16.59 16.30 -4.44
CA PRO A 156 17.18 15.29 -3.57
C PRO A 156 16.15 14.30 -3.02
N SER A 157 14.92 14.74 -2.71
CA SER A 157 13.87 13.84 -2.22
C SER A 157 13.43 12.81 -3.25
N LEU A 158 13.27 13.24 -4.51
CA LEU A 158 12.89 12.33 -5.60
C LEU A 158 14.01 11.32 -5.87
N MET A 159 15.27 11.78 -5.89
CA MET A 159 16.43 10.93 -6.10
C MET A 159 16.57 9.87 -4.99
N ASN A 160 16.46 10.26 -3.72
CA ASN A 160 16.50 9.32 -2.60
C ASN A 160 15.25 8.42 -2.60
N GLY A 161 14.08 8.98 -2.93
CA GLY A 161 12.81 8.27 -3.04
C GLY A 161 12.77 7.19 -4.11
N VAL A 162 13.62 7.28 -5.15
CA VAL A 162 13.82 6.18 -6.10
C VAL A 162 14.29 4.93 -5.37
N PHE A 163 15.17 5.07 -4.38
CA PHE A 163 15.75 3.96 -3.64
C PHE A 163 14.88 3.54 -2.46
N GLU A 164 14.42 4.48 -1.64
CA GLU A 164 13.71 4.18 -0.40
C GLU A 164 12.66 5.25 -0.06
N ILE A 165 11.42 4.81 0.21
CA ILE A 165 10.25 5.69 0.36
C ILE A 165 10.39 6.61 1.57
N THR A 166 10.84 6.07 2.71
CA THR A 166 10.88 6.76 4.01
C THR A 166 11.84 7.93 3.97
N MET A 167 13.05 7.71 3.48
CA MET A 167 14.10 8.72 3.33
C MET A 167 13.73 9.76 2.29
N GLY A 168 13.17 9.34 1.14
CA GLY A 168 12.65 10.27 0.14
C GLY A 168 11.56 11.17 0.71
N SER A 169 10.60 10.61 1.44
CA SER A 169 9.50 11.36 2.06
C SER A 169 9.99 12.31 3.16
N GLU A 170 10.98 11.89 3.95
CA GLU A 170 11.59 12.71 4.99
C GLU A 170 12.37 13.90 4.40
N ILE A 171 13.10 13.69 3.30
CA ILE A 171 13.79 14.78 2.62
C ILE A 171 12.77 15.73 1.96
N ALA A 172 11.70 15.21 1.37
CA ALA A 172 10.62 16.03 0.81
C ALA A 172 9.94 16.89 1.88
N SER A 173 9.75 16.33 3.07
CA SER A 173 9.16 17.04 4.22
C SER A 173 10.03 18.19 4.71
N LYS A 174 11.35 18.18 4.44
CA LYS A 174 12.30 19.21 4.92
C LYS A 174 12.79 20.15 3.82
N ALA A 175 12.46 19.88 2.55
CA ALA A 175 12.92 20.69 1.42
C ALA A 175 12.48 22.15 1.54
N ALA A 176 13.38 23.08 1.22
CA ALA A 176 13.11 24.52 1.14
C ALA A 176 12.34 24.86 -0.16
N ALA A 177 11.12 24.33 -0.28
CA ALA A 177 10.25 24.48 -1.44
C ALA A 177 8.79 24.71 -0.99
N PRO A 178 7.92 25.21 -1.88
CA PRO A 178 6.50 25.36 -1.58
C PRO A 178 5.88 24.03 -1.12
N LEU A 179 4.99 24.09 -0.11
CA LEU A 179 4.35 22.91 0.46
C LEU A 179 3.69 22.03 -0.60
N THR A 180 3.04 22.63 -1.60
CA THR A 180 2.42 21.91 -2.71
C THR A 180 3.42 21.00 -3.43
N GLN A 181 4.62 21.49 -3.71
CA GLN A 181 5.63 20.70 -4.44
C GLN A 181 6.23 19.61 -3.57
N ARG A 182 6.46 19.91 -2.28
CA ARG A 182 6.90 18.92 -1.29
C ARG A 182 5.90 17.77 -1.14
N ALA A 183 4.61 18.10 -1.04
CA ALA A 183 3.53 17.12 -0.91
C ALA A 183 3.37 16.29 -2.20
N VAL A 184 3.47 16.92 -3.38
CA VAL A 184 3.43 16.22 -4.68
C VAL A 184 4.58 15.23 -4.79
N ALA A 185 5.80 15.64 -4.42
CA ALA A 185 6.96 14.74 -4.44
C ALA A 185 6.81 13.59 -3.45
N ALA A 186 6.42 13.86 -2.20
CA ALA A 186 6.16 12.82 -1.21
C ALA A 186 5.10 11.82 -1.71
N SER A 187 3.99 12.30 -2.27
CA SER A 187 2.93 11.46 -2.83
C SER A 187 3.43 10.57 -3.97
N ALA A 188 4.22 11.13 -4.89
CA ALA A 188 4.81 10.38 -5.99
C ALA A 188 5.82 9.31 -5.49
N ILE A 189 6.66 9.65 -4.52
CA ILE A 189 7.63 8.72 -3.90
C ILE A 189 6.91 7.56 -3.21
N ILE A 190 5.85 7.85 -2.45
CA ILE A 190 5.03 6.83 -1.76
C ILE A 190 4.38 5.87 -2.77
N ALA A 191 3.83 6.39 -3.86
CA ALA A 191 3.23 5.58 -4.92
C ALA A 191 4.25 4.80 -5.76
N TRP A 192 5.47 5.33 -5.94
CA TRP A 192 6.57 4.62 -6.59
C TRP A 192 7.04 3.40 -5.79
N SER A 193 6.98 3.48 -4.47
CA SER A 193 7.38 2.43 -3.51
C SER A 193 8.88 2.19 -3.34
N GLY A 194 9.76 2.73 -4.19
CA GLY A 194 11.21 2.66 -3.99
C GLY A 194 11.81 1.29 -4.31
N LEU A 195 13.08 1.26 -4.74
CA LEU A 195 13.80 0.02 -5.07
C LEU A 195 13.87 -0.97 -3.89
N SER A 196 13.82 -0.47 -2.64
CA SER A 196 13.75 -1.30 -1.45
C SER A 196 12.51 -2.21 -1.44
N VAL A 197 11.33 -1.69 -1.79
CA VAL A 197 10.10 -2.49 -1.88
C VAL A 197 10.12 -3.38 -3.12
N PHE A 198 10.69 -2.91 -4.25
CA PHE A 198 10.89 -3.79 -5.41
C PHE A 198 11.73 -5.03 -5.07
N ALA A 199 12.79 -4.87 -4.27
CA ALA A 199 13.61 -5.98 -3.81
C ALA A 199 12.82 -6.93 -2.89
N GLN A 200 11.98 -6.40 -2.00
CA GLN A 200 11.11 -7.20 -1.13
C GLN A 200 10.09 -8.01 -1.95
N VAL A 201 9.45 -7.39 -2.95
CA VAL A 201 8.50 -8.06 -3.84
C VAL A 201 9.21 -9.11 -4.70
N ALA A 202 10.39 -8.78 -5.24
CA ALA A 202 11.18 -9.73 -6.02
C ALA A 202 11.58 -10.96 -5.19
N ALA A 203 11.95 -10.78 -3.92
CA ALA A 203 12.23 -11.88 -3.00
C ALA A 203 10.98 -12.76 -2.75
N MET A 204 9.80 -12.15 -2.61
CA MET A 204 8.53 -12.87 -2.43
C MET A 204 8.07 -13.64 -3.69
N LEU A 205 8.39 -13.13 -4.88
CA LEU A 205 8.05 -13.77 -6.15
C LEU A 205 9.11 -14.77 -6.63
N HIS A 206 10.23 -14.87 -5.93
CA HIS A 206 11.31 -15.77 -6.30
C HIS A 206 10.81 -17.23 -6.36
N GLY A 207 11.10 -17.91 -7.47
CA GLY A 207 10.63 -19.28 -7.71
C GLY A 207 9.21 -19.38 -8.32
N THR A 208 8.58 -18.26 -8.64
CA THR A 208 7.30 -18.20 -9.39
C THR A 208 7.52 -17.79 -10.85
N ASP A 209 6.50 -17.93 -11.69
CA ASP A 209 6.49 -17.47 -13.08
C ASP A 209 6.01 -16.01 -13.24
N VAL A 210 5.70 -15.32 -12.14
CA VAL A 210 5.16 -13.95 -12.12
C VAL A 210 6.21 -12.94 -12.58
N SER A 211 5.90 -12.15 -13.62
CA SER A 211 6.79 -11.08 -14.09
C SER A 211 6.70 -9.82 -13.22
N MET A 212 7.85 -9.20 -12.93
CA MET A 212 7.93 -7.87 -12.30
C MET A 212 7.63 -6.71 -13.27
N LYS A 213 7.53 -6.95 -14.58
CA LYS A 213 7.32 -5.89 -15.57
C LYS A 213 6.00 -5.15 -15.36
N PRO A 214 4.83 -5.81 -15.20
CA PRO A 214 3.56 -5.12 -15.00
C PRO A 214 3.55 -4.33 -13.68
N TYR A 215 4.19 -4.89 -12.65
CA TYR A 215 4.38 -4.22 -11.37
C TYR A 215 5.15 -2.91 -11.54
N LEU A 216 6.28 -2.93 -12.25
CA LEU A 216 7.08 -1.72 -12.55
C LEU A 216 6.25 -0.64 -13.27
N PHE A 217 5.56 -1.00 -14.35
CA PHE A 217 4.75 -0.04 -15.10
C PHE A 217 3.58 0.51 -14.29
N ALA A 218 2.91 -0.34 -13.50
CA ALA A 218 1.84 0.08 -12.60
C ALA A 218 2.36 1.11 -11.58
N ARG A 219 3.54 0.88 -10.98
CA ARG A 219 4.15 1.81 -10.00
C ARG A 219 4.55 3.13 -10.61
N MET A 220 5.15 3.14 -11.81
CA MET A 220 5.49 4.39 -12.50
C MET A 220 4.24 5.22 -12.81
N ALA A 221 3.19 4.58 -13.33
CA ALA A 221 1.93 5.24 -13.62
C ALA A 221 1.23 5.74 -12.35
N HIS A 222 1.26 4.94 -11.27
CA HIS A 222 0.73 5.30 -9.97
C HIS A 222 1.45 6.51 -9.38
N ALA A 223 2.79 6.56 -9.46
CA ALA A 223 3.59 7.69 -8.97
C ALA A 223 3.21 9.02 -9.66
N GLY A 224 3.14 9.01 -10.99
CA GLY A 224 2.73 10.18 -11.77
C GLY A 224 1.29 10.61 -11.43
N LEU A 225 0.36 9.66 -11.42
CA LEU A 225 -1.04 9.94 -11.12
C LEU A 225 -1.25 10.44 -9.69
N ALA A 226 -0.59 9.86 -8.70
CA ALA A 226 -0.66 10.28 -7.30
C ALA A 226 -0.16 11.72 -7.12
N GLY A 227 0.96 12.08 -7.77
CA GLY A 227 1.44 13.46 -7.77
C GLY A 227 0.44 14.44 -8.39
N LEU A 228 -0.16 14.09 -9.53
CA LEU A 228 -1.17 14.92 -10.20
C LEU A 228 -2.43 15.09 -9.35
N VAL A 229 -2.94 13.99 -8.77
CA VAL A 229 -4.12 14.01 -7.89
C VAL A 229 -3.83 14.83 -6.64
N THR A 230 -2.64 14.70 -6.02
CA THR A 230 -2.24 15.54 -4.87
C THR A 230 -2.24 17.01 -5.22
N LYS A 231 -1.67 17.39 -6.38
CA LYS A 231 -1.71 18.78 -6.85
C LYS A 231 -3.15 19.27 -7.03
N GLY A 232 -4.01 18.47 -7.67
CA GLY A 232 -5.42 18.79 -7.86
C GLY A 232 -6.18 18.97 -6.54
N LEU A 233 -6.01 18.04 -5.59
CA LEU A 233 -6.65 18.12 -4.28
C LEU A 233 -6.20 19.35 -3.49
N LEU A 234 -4.91 19.71 -3.52
CA LEU A 234 -4.42 20.90 -2.83
C LEU A 234 -4.95 22.21 -3.45
N LEU A 235 -5.23 22.23 -4.76
CA LEU A 235 -5.89 23.35 -5.41
C LEU A 235 -7.38 23.44 -5.04
N MET A 236 -8.05 22.30 -4.87
CA MET A 236 -9.45 22.24 -4.43
C MET A 236 -9.63 22.59 -2.95
N PHE A 237 -8.64 22.26 -2.12
CA PHE A 237 -8.67 22.47 -0.67
C PHE A 237 -7.52 23.38 -0.19
N PRO A 238 -7.52 24.68 -0.59
CA PRO A 238 -6.44 25.60 -0.25
C PRO A 238 -6.32 25.87 1.26
N SER A 239 -7.37 25.59 2.04
CA SER A 239 -7.36 25.70 3.50
C SER A 239 -6.30 24.81 4.16
N VAL A 240 -5.90 23.70 3.52
CA VAL A 240 -4.80 22.84 3.99
C VAL A 240 -3.46 23.58 3.95
N LEU A 241 -3.27 24.46 2.96
CA LEU A 241 -2.07 25.29 2.83
C LEU A 241 -2.04 26.38 3.91
N SER A 242 -3.20 26.97 4.23
CA SER A 242 -3.31 27.97 5.31
C SER A 242 -3.11 27.36 6.69
N ALA A 243 -3.53 26.11 6.91
CA ALA A 243 -3.27 25.38 8.15
C ALA A 243 -1.77 25.16 8.41
N ALA A 244 -0.92 25.16 7.37
CA ALA A 244 0.53 25.06 7.52
C ALA A 244 1.12 26.20 8.36
N ALA A 245 0.53 27.39 8.30
CA ALA A 245 1.02 28.58 9.00
C ALA A 245 0.67 28.59 10.51
N VAL A 246 -0.25 27.73 10.96
CA VAL A 246 -0.79 27.74 12.33
C VAL A 246 -0.13 26.68 13.23
N VAL A 247 0.50 25.66 12.64
CA VAL A 247 0.96 24.45 13.37
C VAL A 247 2.30 24.64 14.10
N GLU A 248 3.04 25.75 13.88
CA GLU A 248 4.25 26.03 14.67
C GLU A 248 3.97 26.25 16.17
N GLY A 249 2.71 26.42 16.60
CA GLY A 249 2.39 26.82 17.99
C GLY A 249 1.66 25.80 18.87
N VAL A 250 1.01 24.77 18.32
CA VAL A 250 0.17 23.86 19.13
C VAL A 250 0.23 22.45 18.57
N PHE A 251 1.09 21.60 19.15
CA PHE A 251 0.85 20.16 19.08
C PHE A 251 -0.28 19.87 20.07
N PRO A 252 -1.50 19.50 19.63
CA PRO A 252 -2.50 18.99 20.57
C PRO A 252 -1.85 17.83 21.32
N HIS A 253 -2.03 17.82 22.64
CA HIS A 253 -1.44 16.85 23.56
C HIS A 253 -1.56 15.45 22.94
N GLN A 254 -0.45 14.91 22.43
CA GLN A 254 -0.44 13.57 21.88
C GLN A 254 -0.83 12.65 23.04
N PRO A 255 -1.94 11.89 22.93
CA PRO A 255 -2.28 10.97 23.98
C PRO A 255 -1.10 10.03 24.22
N GLY A 256 -0.73 9.83 25.49
CA GLY A 256 0.39 8.97 25.85
C GLY A 256 0.29 7.59 25.18
N PHE A 257 1.42 6.95 24.92
CA PHE A 257 1.50 5.65 24.25
C PHE A 257 0.45 4.64 24.77
N LEU A 258 0.24 4.58 26.09
CA LEU A 258 -0.75 3.71 26.73
C LEU A 258 -2.20 4.02 26.32
N TRP A 259 -2.56 5.30 26.15
CA TRP A 259 -3.88 5.69 25.67
C TRP A 259 -4.08 5.32 24.20
N SER A 260 -3.05 5.53 23.37
CA SER A 260 -3.08 5.14 21.97
C SER A 260 -3.20 3.62 21.80
N VAL A 261 -2.51 2.85 22.64
CA VAL A 261 -2.64 1.39 22.72
C VAL A 261 -4.05 1.01 23.19
N ALA A 262 -4.55 1.59 24.28
CA ALA A 262 -5.88 1.28 24.81
C ALA A 262 -7.00 1.53 23.78
N ARG A 263 -6.95 2.68 23.08
CA ARG A 263 -7.91 3.01 22.02
C ARG A 263 -7.80 2.05 20.83
N SER A 264 -6.57 1.70 20.43
CA SER A 264 -6.34 0.75 19.33
C SER A 264 -6.89 -0.64 19.70
N THR A 265 -6.58 -1.15 20.89
CA THR A 265 -7.11 -2.41 21.42
C THR A 265 -8.64 -2.40 21.50
N ALA A 266 -9.24 -1.30 21.97
CA ALA A 266 -10.69 -1.15 22.03
C ALA A 266 -11.32 -1.20 20.62
N SER A 267 -10.70 -0.55 19.62
CA SER A 267 -11.19 -0.58 18.24
C SER A 267 -11.08 -1.98 17.60
N VAL A 268 -10.01 -2.73 17.91
CA VAL A 268 -9.85 -4.12 17.47
C VAL A 268 -10.89 -5.01 18.14
N ALA A 269 -11.09 -4.87 19.45
CA ALA A 269 -12.12 -5.64 20.17
C ALA A 269 -13.53 -5.35 19.63
N MET A 270 -13.83 -4.09 19.33
CA MET A 270 -15.12 -3.68 18.75
C MET A 270 -15.34 -4.29 17.36
N THR A 271 -14.32 -4.25 16.50
CA THR A 271 -14.41 -4.85 15.15
C THR A 271 -14.52 -6.38 15.21
N MET A 272 -13.77 -7.06 16.08
CA MET A 272 -13.94 -8.50 16.30
C MET A 272 -15.33 -8.83 16.84
N GLY A 273 -15.87 -8.01 17.75
CA GLY A 273 -17.23 -8.17 18.28
C GLY A 273 -18.31 -8.03 17.19
N ILE A 274 -18.20 -7.00 16.34
CA ILE A 274 -19.11 -6.79 15.20
C ILE A 274 -19.05 -7.99 14.24
N LEU A 275 -17.84 -8.48 13.91
CA LEU A 275 -17.67 -9.66 13.05
C LEU A 275 -18.25 -10.93 13.69
N GLY A 276 -18.08 -11.11 15.00
CA GLY A 276 -18.66 -12.22 15.75
C GLY A 276 -20.20 -12.20 15.74
N ILE A 277 -20.80 -11.03 15.94
CA ILE A 277 -22.25 -10.84 15.86
C ILE A 277 -22.76 -11.11 14.44
N ALA A 278 -22.09 -10.58 13.41
CA ALA A 278 -22.45 -10.81 12.01
C ALA A 278 -22.39 -12.31 11.64
N ALA A 279 -21.39 -13.04 12.16
CA ALA A 279 -21.28 -14.48 12.00
C ALA A 279 -22.43 -15.23 12.71
N ALA A 280 -22.75 -14.85 13.95
CA ALA A 280 -23.84 -15.45 14.73
C ALA A 280 -25.21 -15.22 14.08
N VAL A 281 -25.48 -14.00 13.61
CA VAL A 281 -26.72 -13.65 12.88
C VAL A 281 -26.84 -14.48 11.60
N ARG A 282 -25.74 -14.69 10.86
CA ARG A 282 -25.74 -15.59 9.68
C ARG A 282 -26.06 -17.04 10.03
N VAL A 283 -25.62 -17.53 11.18
CA VAL A 283 -25.92 -18.92 11.61
C VAL A 283 -27.38 -19.05 12.01
N VAL A 284 -27.95 -18.05 12.70
CA VAL A 284 -29.35 -18.05 13.15
C VAL A 284 -30.33 -17.86 11.98
N LEU A 285 -29.96 -17.03 10.99
CA LEU A 285 -30.79 -16.75 9.81
C LEU A 285 -30.64 -17.78 8.69
N ARG A 286 -29.87 -18.88 8.88
CA ARG A 286 -29.81 -19.96 7.88
C ARG A 286 -31.19 -20.62 7.75
N PRO A 287 -31.85 -20.58 6.58
CA PRO A 287 -33.15 -21.23 6.41
C PRO A 287 -33.02 -22.75 6.57
N ALA A 288 -33.99 -23.36 7.27
CA ALA A 288 -34.00 -24.76 7.67
C ALA A 288 -34.11 -25.80 6.53
N SER A 289 -34.06 -25.38 5.26
CA SER A 289 -34.24 -26.25 4.10
C SER A 289 -32.99 -27.00 3.61
N ALA A 290 -31.82 -26.79 4.25
CA ALA A 290 -30.57 -27.47 3.90
C ALA A 290 -30.21 -28.63 4.84
N ARG A 291 -31.20 -29.36 5.39
CA ARG A 291 -30.92 -30.64 6.06
C ARG A 291 -30.76 -31.73 5.00
N PRO A 292 -29.61 -32.43 4.93
CA PRO A 292 -29.46 -33.54 4.00
C PRO A 292 -30.50 -34.61 4.34
N THR A 293 -31.33 -34.97 3.37
CA THR A 293 -32.25 -36.08 3.45
C THR A 293 -31.45 -37.35 3.72
N ARG A 294 -31.57 -37.88 4.94
CA ARG A 294 -31.13 -39.23 5.27
C ARG A 294 -31.85 -40.20 4.34
N THR A 295 -31.12 -40.72 3.36
CA THR A 295 -31.51 -41.98 2.71
C THR A 295 -31.20 -43.12 3.67
N GLN A 296 -32.25 -43.80 4.12
CA GLN A 296 -32.20 -45.15 4.68
C GLN A 296 -33.48 -45.90 4.29
N PRO A 297 -33.49 -47.24 4.35
CA PRO A 297 -32.36 -48.17 4.46
C PRO A 297 -32.04 -48.88 3.12
#